data_AF-A0A7Y5DZX9-F1
#
_entry.id   AF-A0A7Y5DZX9-F1
#
_cell.length_a   1.000
_cell.length_b   1.000
_cell.length_c   1.000
_cell.angle_alpha   90.00
_cell.angle_beta   90.00
_cell.angle_gamma   90.00
#
_symmetry.space_group_name_H-M   'P 1'
#
loop_
_entity.id
_entity.type
_entity.pdbx_description
1 polymer ?
#
loop_
_entity_poly.entity_id
_entity_poly.type
_entity_poly.pdbx_seq_one_letter_code
_entity_poly.pdbx_strand_id
1 'polypeptide(L)'
;MSKYSVKLASAPKGHVLPPLLLEVGAWIKKQDHGSLGWFDVFGGVEAIPKEWDEDNAERLRKAGFVFLALPDGSMLVLFDTGAKSPPAVVLLGSEGDRRTVASSLEEFLAIWAKGETEIDELDDEDGEEGRALLGKWLKEHKVKAPKAKDFDFQAWLDGGDAKTAPAKAAAPPKPLARKPTATLKKLGPKAQNVASLVGLRVDAKEVVDYVTKVLGKKLVATTSERNDDAGVIADKAGVQMSFTHDVLNVAYPPIHKTAKSFIPYVSAAWLEPKLGETILGVPWTAASAEEVVAILGKPTSMRGDVVTDKKQGTSVWTYSLDDGAQIELEITFRKRLGVMIAVAAASELEKYDRVTTGLFMAWAAENGLLDESHFADHAALLAQVKKRKAQGTQLFDALGRGLWDVHLKDAEGLRAFAYLWFHNMGKSWITGDLKKVFGKRVGPHDHDEPKLDDDTWAAVDKAAKIFRERFAKWVK
;
A
#
# COMPACT_ATOMS: atom_id res chain seq x y z
N MET A 1 -32.77 18.36 7.14
CA MET A 1 -31.33 18.04 7.17
C MET A 1 -30.56 19.34 7.41
N SER A 2 -29.44 19.29 8.14
CA SER A 2 -28.54 20.45 8.27
C SER A 2 -27.95 20.80 6.90
N LYS A 3 -27.65 22.08 6.67
CA LYS A 3 -26.91 22.53 5.47
C LYS A 3 -25.40 22.48 5.75
N TYR A 4 -24.58 22.41 4.70
CA TYR A 4 -23.14 22.50 4.87
C TYR A 4 -22.71 23.82 5.50
N SER A 5 -21.71 23.74 6.37
CA SER A 5 -21.03 24.89 6.94
C SER A 5 -20.05 25.46 5.91
N VAL A 6 -20.23 26.74 5.55
CA VAL A 6 -19.35 27.44 4.61
C VAL A 6 -18.79 28.73 5.21
N LYS A 7 -17.46 28.87 5.30
CA LYS A 7 -16.75 30.05 5.87
C LYS A 7 -15.70 30.63 4.91
N LEU A 8 -16.15 31.24 3.82
CA LEU A 8 -15.29 31.88 2.80
C LEU A 8 -15.26 33.42 2.87
N ALA A 9 -15.19 34.01 4.06
CA ALA A 9 -15.31 35.47 4.23
C ALA A 9 -14.04 36.24 3.80
N SER A 10 -12.85 35.67 3.98
CA SER A 10 -11.56 36.29 3.64
C SER A 10 -10.46 35.23 3.50
N ALA A 11 -9.51 35.42 2.58
CA ALA A 11 -8.30 34.59 2.48
C ALA A 11 -7.43 34.73 3.75
N PRO A 12 -6.61 33.73 4.14
CA PRO A 12 -5.62 33.98 5.16
C PRO A 12 -4.58 34.97 4.63
N LYS A 13 -3.88 35.63 5.55
CA LYS A 13 -2.85 36.61 5.20
C LYS A 13 -1.83 36.01 4.23
N GLY A 14 -1.65 36.67 3.07
CA GLY A 14 -0.69 36.26 2.04
C GLY A 14 -1.28 35.43 0.90
N HIS A 15 -2.56 35.07 0.95
CA HIS A 15 -3.23 34.26 -0.07
C HIS A 15 -4.37 35.01 -0.75
N VAL A 16 -4.84 34.47 -1.88
CA VAL A 16 -5.99 34.98 -2.63
C VAL A 16 -7.03 33.87 -2.75
N LEU A 17 -8.29 34.17 -2.44
CA LEU A 17 -9.40 33.24 -2.68
C LEU A 17 -9.72 33.22 -4.18
N PRO A 18 -9.67 32.04 -4.84
CA PRO A 18 -10.10 31.95 -6.23
C PRO A 18 -11.58 32.32 -6.37
N PRO A 19 -11.99 33.10 -7.38
CA PRO A 19 -13.41 33.42 -7.61
C PRO A 19 -14.29 32.17 -7.70
N LEU A 20 -13.79 31.12 -8.34
CA LEU A 20 -14.47 29.83 -8.43
C LEU A 20 -14.75 29.19 -7.05
N LEU A 21 -13.84 29.34 -6.10
CA LEU A 21 -14.04 28.82 -4.74
C LEU A 21 -15.19 29.56 -4.02
N LEU A 22 -15.32 30.86 -4.25
CA LEU A 22 -16.43 31.66 -3.71
C LEU A 22 -17.77 31.23 -4.31
N GLU A 23 -17.81 31.08 -5.64
CA GLU A 23 -19.02 30.67 -6.36
C GLU A 23 -19.48 29.27 -5.96
N VAL A 24 -18.56 28.30 -5.91
CA VAL A 24 -18.90 26.93 -5.51
C VAL A 24 -19.25 26.85 -4.03
N GLY A 25 -18.59 27.63 -3.15
CA GLY A 25 -18.96 27.69 -1.74
C GLY A 25 -20.36 28.28 -1.52
N ALA A 26 -20.74 29.32 -2.28
CA ALA A 26 -22.09 29.87 -2.24
C ALA A 26 -23.15 28.86 -2.71
N TRP A 27 -22.78 27.96 -3.63
CA TRP A 27 -23.63 26.86 -4.06
C TRP A 27 -23.71 25.72 -3.03
N ILE A 28 -22.57 25.30 -2.45
CA ILE A 28 -22.47 24.25 -1.42
C ILE A 28 -23.30 24.61 -0.19
N LYS A 29 -23.30 25.88 0.23
CA LYS A 29 -24.09 26.36 1.37
C LYS A 29 -25.59 26.07 1.26
N LYS A 30 -26.10 25.83 0.04
CA LYS A 30 -27.51 25.52 -0.22
C LYS A 30 -27.80 24.01 -0.21
N GLN A 31 -26.77 23.17 -0.25
CA GLN A 31 -26.90 21.71 -0.27
C GLN A 31 -27.05 21.16 1.15
N ASP A 32 -27.71 20.00 1.26
CA ASP A 32 -27.84 19.28 2.53
C ASP A 32 -26.52 18.61 2.91
N HIS A 33 -26.19 18.64 4.20
CA HIS A 33 -25.00 17.96 4.72
C HIS A 33 -25.07 16.46 4.42
N GLY A 34 -23.94 15.89 3.98
CA GLY A 34 -23.83 14.52 3.46
C GLY A 34 -24.11 14.38 1.96
N SER A 35 -24.82 15.31 1.31
CA SER A 35 -25.20 15.14 -0.10
C SER A 35 -24.03 15.18 -1.09
N LEU A 36 -22.88 15.70 -0.69
CA LEU A 36 -21.64 15.80 -1.49
C LEU A 36 -20.49 14.97 -0.86
N GLY A 37 -20.82 14.06 0.05
CA GLY A 37 -19.87 13.41 0.95
C GLY A 37 -19.81 14.08 2.34
N TRP A 38 -19.05 13.48 3.24
CA TRP A 38 -18.95 13.86 4.64
C TRP A 38 -17.76 14.80 4.85
N PHE A 39 -18.05 16.08 5.10
CA PHE A 39 -17.03 17.06 5.48
C PHE A 39 -17.59 18.05 6.49
N ASP A 40 -16.73 18.56 7.35
CA ASP A 40 -17.15 19.41 8.48
C ASP A 40 -17.36 20.85 8.03
N VAL A 41 -16.41 21.38 7.24
CA VAL A 41 -16.39 22.79 6.84
C VAL A 41 -15.83 22.94 5.42
N PHE A 42 -16.59 23.63 4.56
CA PHE A 42 -16.13 24.06 3.23
C PHE A 42 -15.78 25.55 3.23
N GLY A 43 -14.54 25.87 2.95
CA GLY A 43 -13.98 27.16 3.29
C GLY A 43 -13.96 27.30 4.79
N GLY A 44 -12.86 26.91 5.40
CA GLY A 44 -12.51 27.15 6.79
C GLY A 44 -11.07 27.58 6.70
N VAL A 45 -10.89 28.87 6.49
CA VAL A 45 -9.66 29.47 5.98
C VAL A 45 -8.65 29.56 7.12
N GLU A 46 -8.22 28.41 7.59
CA GLU A 46 -7.28 28.24 8.68
C GLU A 46 -5.89 28.02 8.09
N ALA A 47 -4.89 28.59 8.75
CA ALA A 47 -3.52 28.23 8.48
C ALA A 47 -3.37 26.72 8.74
N ILE A 48 -2.66 26.02 7.86
CA ILE A 48 -2.33 24.60 8.05
C ILE A 48 -1.77 24.42 9.48
N PRO A 49 -2.34 23.57 10.35
CA PRO A 49 -1.87 23.47 11.73
C PRO A 49 -0.40 23.03 11.77
N LYS A 50 0.33 23.46 12.80
CA LYS A 50 1.80 23.25 12.85
C LYS A 50 2.12 21.77 13.08
N GLU A 51 1.24 21.12 13.81
CA GLU A 51 1.27 19.73 14.26
C GLU A 51 1.29 18.75 13.08
N TRP A 52 0.86 19.19 11.89
CA TRP A 52 0.85 18.38 10.66
C TRP A 52 2.23 18.05 10.10
N ASP A 53 3.14 19.02 10.19
CA ASP A 53 4.52 18.90 9.73
C ASP A 53 5.31 20.04 10.37
N GLU A 54 5.86 19.79 11.56
CA GLU A 54 6.55 20.85 12.30
C GLU A 54 7.74 21.42 11.52
N ASP A 55 8.43 20.58 10.74
CA ASP A 55 9.61 20.93 9.96
C ASP A 55 9.25 21.79 8.74
N ASN A 56 8.05 21.60 8.15
CA ASN A 56 7.59 22.34 6.97
C ASN A 56 6.47 23.35 7.25
N ALA A 57 6.00 23.50 8.50
CA ALA A 57 4.79 24.24 8.83
C ALA A 57 4.78 25.68 8.29
N GLU A 58 5.89 26.41 8.46
CA GLU A 58 5.99 27.79 7.96
C GLU A 58 5.91 27.83 6.42
N ARG A 59 6.62 26.91 5.77
CA ARG A 59 6.67 26.78 4.32
C ARG A 59 5.29 26.42 3.77
N LEU A 60 4.61 25.47 4.39
CA LEU A 60 3.26 25.01 4.04
C LEU A 60 2.24 26.16 4.15
N ARG A 61 2.23 26.85 5.28
CA ARG A 61 1.33 28.00 5.51
C ARG A 61 1.56 29.16 4.54
N LYS A 62 2.80 29.33 4.08
CA LYS A 62 3.14 30.33 3.06
C LYS A 62 2.66 29.92 1.68
N ALA A 63 2.70 28.63 1.37
CA ALA A 63 2.38 28.10 0.05
C ALA A 63 0.90 27.76 -0.14
N GLY A 64 0.12 27.52 0.92
CA GLY A 64 -1.29 27.23 0.75
C GLY A 64 -2.15 27.43 2.00
N PHE A 65 -3.43 27.18 1.84
CA PHE A 65 -4.42 27.27 2.90
C PHE A 65 -5.48 26.18 2.80
N VAL A 66 -6.03 25.77 3.95
CA VAL A 66 -7.07 24.74 4.02
C VAL A 66 -8.37 25.33 3.48
N PHE A 67 -9.03 24.61 2.56
CA PHE A 67 -10.35 24.98 2.06
C PHE A 67 -11.41 23.89 2.29
N LEU A 68 -11.03 22.68 2.68
CA LEU A 68 -11.98 21.63 3.05
C LEU A 68 -11.39 20.80 4.18
N ALA A 69 -12.15 20.62 5.26
CA ALA A 69 -11.77 19.81 6.42
C ALA A 69 -12.69 18.59 6.53
N LEU A 70 -12.10 17.42 6.72
CA LEU A 70 -12.77 16.13 6.79
C LEU A 70 -12.90 15.65 8.25
N PRO A 71 -13.90 14.79 8.57
CA PRO A 71 -14.21 14.40 9.94
C PRO A 71 -13.14 13.55 10.63
N ASP A 72 -12.32 12.85 9.83
CA ASP A 72 -11.16 12.07 10.28
C ASP A 72 -9.96 12.95 10.65
N GLY A 73 -10.09 14.28 10.48
CA GLY A 73 -9.05 15.27 10.70
C GLY A 73 -8.27 15.65 9.43
N SER A 74 -8.47 14.94 8.32
CA SER A 74 -7.80 15.22 7.04
C SER A 74 -8.22 16.56 6.44
N MET A 75 -7.37 17.15 5.61
CA MET A 75 -7.53 18.50 5.08
C MET A 75 -7.14 18.57 3.60
N LEU A 76 -7.97 19.26 2.81
CA LEU A 76 -7.59 19.66 1.45
C LEU A 76 -7.15 21.12 1.44
N VAL A 77 -6.02 21.33 0.78
CA VAL A 77 -5.32 22.60 0.73
C VAL A 77 -5.28 23.09 -0.71
N LEU A 78 -5.61 24.37 -0.90
CA LEU A 78 -5.29 25.08 -2.13
C LEU A 78 -3.85 25.55 -2.06
N PHE A 79 -3.04 25.03 -2.97
CA PHE A 79 -1.60 25.09 -2.90
C PHE A 79 -1.02 25.90 -4.07
N ASP A 80 -0.39 27.02 -3.76
CA ASP A 80 0.38 27.82 -4.71
C ASP A 80 1.63 27.05 -5.14
N THR A 81 1.63 26.65 -6.40
CA THR A 81 2.73 25.91 -7.02
C THR A 81 3.88 26.82 -7.47
N GLY A 82 3.82 28.14 -7.24
CA GLY A 82 4.86 29.10 -7.62
C GLY A 82 5.16 29.17 -9.13
N ALA A 83 4.39 28.45 -9.94
CA ALA A 83 4.43 28.46 -11.39
C ALA A 83 3.39 29.46 -11.92
N LYS A 84 3.46 29.81 -13.22
CA LYS A 84 2.36 30.52 -13.90
C LYS A 84 1.15 29.59 -14.14
N SER A 85 0.88 28.70 -13.19
CA SER A 85 -0.14 27.66 -13.21
C SER A 85 -1.19 27.97 -12.14
N PRO A 86 -2.43 27.48 -12.28
CA PRO A 86 -3.40 27.53 -11.19
C PRO A 86 -2.87 26.83 -9.92
N PRO A 87 -3.38 27.20 -8.73
CA PRO A 87 -3.10 26.47 -7.50
C PRO A 87 -3.56 25.01 -7.61
N ALA A 88 -2.73 24.08 -7.15
CA ALA A 88 -3.08 22.67 -7.06
C ALA A 88 -3.97 22.40 -5.83
N VAL A 89 -4.67 21.27 -5.83
CA VAL A 89 -5.37 20.76 -4.65
C VAL A 89 -4.58 19.59 -4.10
N VAL A 90 -4.13 19.72 -2.85
CA VAL A 90 -3.32 18.69 -2.16
C VAL A 90 -4.05 18.21 -0.91
N LEU A 91 -3.89 16.92 -0.59
CA LEU A 91 -4.40 16.28 0.61
C LEU A 91 -3.31 16.26 1.69
N LEU A 92 -3.70 16.62 2.90
CA LEU A 92 -3.02 16.34 4.15
C LEU A 92 -3.92 15.37 4.92
N GLY A 93 -3.59 14.08 4.94
CA GLY A 93 -4.36 13.00 5.56
C GLY A 93 -3.98 12.76 7.03
N SER A 94 -4.95 12.55 7.91
CA SER A 94 -4.75 12.56 9.39
C SER A 94 -3.74 11.51 9.87
N GLU A 95 -3.63 10.40 9.14
CA GLU A 95 -2.65 9.33 9.36
C GLU A 95 -1.30 9.60 8.67
N GLY A 96 -1.11 10.81 8.15
CA GLY A 96 0.12 11.28 7.55
C GLY A 96 0.20 11.15 6.03
N ASP A 97 -0.88 10.76 5.33
CA ASP A 97 -0.97 10.75 3.85
C ASP A 97 -0.78 12.17 3.29
N ARG A 98 -0.04 12.29 2.19
CA ARG A 98 0.29 13.59 1.57
C ARG A 98 0.42 13.40 0.07
N ARG A 99 -0.54 13.93 -0.68
CA ARG A 99 -0.56 13.76 -2.14
C ARG A 99 -1.18 14.95 -2.86
N THR A 100 -0.85 15.09 -4.13
CA THR A 100 -1.59 15.99 -5.03
C THR A 100 -2.85 15.27 -5.51
N VAL A 101 -4.01 15.82 -5.19
CA VAL A 101 -5.32 15.26 -5.57
C VAL A 101 -5.68 15.72 -6.99
N ALA A 102 -5.45 17.00 -7.28
CA ALA A 102 -5.66 17.59 -8.59
C ALA A 102 -4.67 18.72 -8.87
N SER A 103 -4.36 18.96 -10.14
CA SER A 103 -3.45 20.04 -10.58
C SER A 103 -4.13 21.42 -10.63
N SER A 104 -5.44 21.49 -10.35
CA SER A 104 -6.22 22.73 -10.25
C SER A 104 -7.50 22.54 -9.42
N LEU A 105 -8.10 23.62 -8.94
CA LEU A 105 -9.42 23.60 -8.29
C LEU A 105 -10.51 23.09 -9.24
N GLU A 106 -10.47 23.50 -10.51
CA GLU A 106 -11.41 23.07 -11.53
C GLU A 106 -11.35 21.56 -11.78
N GLU A 107 -10.15 21.01 -11.84
CA GLU A 107 -9.94 19.56 -11.97
C GLU A 107 -10.45 18.83 -10.73
N PHE A 108 -10.15 19.34 -9.53
CA PHE A 108 -10.69 18.78 -8.27
C PHE A 108 -12.22 18.74 -8.27
N LEU A 109 -12.89 19.83 -8.61
CA LEU A 109 -14.35 19.86 -8.66
C LEU A 109 -14.91 18.87 -9.70
N ALA A 110 -14.23 18.70 -10.84
CA ALA A 110 -14.65 17.78 -11.89
C ALA A 110 -14.51 16.31 -11.48
N ILE A 111 -13.47 15.94 -10.73
CA ILE A 111 -13.31 14.58 -10.19
C ILE A 111 -14.21 14.35 -8.97
N TRP A 112 -14.42 15.37 -8.14
CA TRP A 112 -15.37 15.30 -7.03
C TRP A 112 -16.80 15.11 -7.51
N ALA A 113 -17.22 15.78 -8.59
CA ALA A 113 -18.54 15.55 -9.20
C ALA A 113 -18.78 14.11 -9.70
N LYS A 114 -17.72 13.31 -9.83
CA LYS A 114 -17.78 11.91 -10.29
C LYS A 114 -17.57 10.89 -9.18
N GLY A 115 -17.21 11.31 -7.97
CA GLY A 115 -16.76 10.41 -6.92
C GLY A 115 -15.42 9.74 -7.26
N GLU A 116 -14.49 10.51 -7.83
CA GLU A 116 -13.17 10.04 -8.26
C GLU A 116 -12.04 10.83 -7.55
N THR A 117 -12.27 11.27 -6.31
CA THR A 117 -11.25 11.98 -5.51
C THR A 117 -10.26 11.01 -4.84
N GLU A 118 -10.64 9.74 -4.69
CA GLU A 118 -9.95 8.72 -3.89
C GLU A 118 -9.86 9.14 -2.41
N ILE A 119 -10.89 9.84 -1.94
CA ILE A 119 -11.05 10.23 -0.53
C ILE A 119 -12.39 9.67 -0.11
N ASP A 120 -12.36 8.67 0.77
CA ASP A 120 -13.53 7.87 1.14
C ASP A 120 -14.69 8.76 1.64
N GLU A 121 -14.37 9.77 2.44
CA GLU A 121 -15.35 10.72 2.95
C GLU A 121 -16.07 11.51 1.83
N LEU A 122 -15.41 11.78 0.70
CA LEU A 122 -15.97 12.56 -0.39
C LEU A 122 -16.64 11.69 -1.48
N ASP A 123 -16.18 10.45 -1.62
CA ASP A 123 -16.58 9.53 -2.68
C ASP A 123 -17.65 8.52 -2.22
N ASP A 124 -18.06 8.55 -0.95
CA ASP A 124 -19.10 7.70 -0.35
C ASP A 124 -20.42 7.65 -1.17
N GLU A 125 -21.08 6.49 -1.19
CA GLU A 125 -22.29 6.24 -2.00
C GLU A 125 -23.46 7.19 -1.66
N ASP A 126 -23.60 7.61 -0.39
CA ASP A 126 -24.67 8.51 0.04
C ASP A 126 -24.58 9.91 -0.62
N GLY A 127 -23.39 10.27 -1.11
CA GLY A 127 -23.12 11.55 -1.80
C GLY A 127 -23.40 11.55 -3.31
N GLU A 128 -23.82 10.42 -3.92
CA GLU A 128 -23.91 10.31 -5.39
C GLU A 128 -24.84 11.36 -6.01
N GLU A 129 -26.03 11.57 -5.42
CA GLU A 129 -27.03 12.49 -5.97
C GLU A 129 -26.55 13.94 -5.95
N GLY A 130 -25.94 14.40 -4.87
CA GLY A 130 -25.42 15.77 -4.81
C GLY A 130 -24.15 15.93 -5.64
N ARG A 131 -23.29 14.91 -5.76
CA ARG A 131 -22.17 14.93 -6.73
C ARG A 131 -22.68 15.09 -8.17
N ALA A 132 -23.79 14.42 -8.52
CA ALA A 132 -24.43 14.63 -9.82
C ALA A 132 -24.97 16.08 -10.00
N LEU A 133 -25.48 16.71 -8.93
CA LEU A 133 -25.85 18.13 -8.95
C LEU A 133 -24.63 19.05 -9.11
N LEU A 134 -23.50 18.75 -8.46
CA LEU A 134 -22.23 19.46 -8.68
C LEU A 134 -21.81 19.34 -10.14
N GLY A 135 -21.89 18.15 -10.74
CA GLY A 135 -21.61 17.93 -12.15
C GLY A 135 -22.49 18.76 -13.09
N LYS A 136 -23.77 18.96 -12.76
CA LYS A 136 -24.67 19.87 -13.50
C LYS A 136 -24.27 21.33 -13.31
N TRP A 137 -24.02 21.74 -12.07
CA TRP A 137 -23.60 23.11 -11.74
C TRP A 137 -22.34 23.52 -12.50
N LEU A 138 -21.33 22.64 -12.55
CA LEU A 138 -20.08 22.86 -13.29
C LEU A 138 -20.32 23.07 -14.80
N LYS A 139 -21.25 22.32 -15.39
CA LYS A 139 -21.63 22.47 -16.80
C LYS A 139 -22.34 23.80 -17.05
N GLU A 140 -23.28 24.18 -16.19
CA GLU A 140 -24.02 25.44 -16.28
C GLU A 140 -23.08 26.65 -16.16
N HIS A 141 -22.10 26.58 -15.26
CA HIS A 141 -21.11 27.64 -15.02
C HIS A 141 -19.91 27.55 -15.96
N LYS A 142 -19.92 26.59 -16.90
CA LYS A 142 -18.87 26.37 -17.92
C LYS A 142 -17.47 26.22 -17.32
N VAL A 143 -17.36 25.62 -16.15
CA VAL A 143 -16.09 25.35 -15.48
C VAL A 143 -15.30 24.32 -16.28
N LYS A 144 -14.05 24.65 -16.63
CA LYS A 144 -13.17 23.76 -17.39
C LYS A 144 -11.79 23.72 -16.74
N ALA A 145 -11.30 22.50 -16.51
CA ALA A 145 -9.95 22.30 -16.00
C ALA A 145 -8.92 22.93 -16.96
N PRO A 146 -8.06 23.83 -16.49
CA PRO A 146 -6.96 24.35 -17.28
C PRO A 146 -5.95 23.23 -17.59
N LYS A 147 -5.17 23.39 -18.66
CA LYS A 147 -4.01 22.54 -18.92
C LYS A 147 -2.87 22.93 -17.98
N ALA A 148 -2.98 22.53 -16.72
CA ALA A 148 -1.91 22.68 -15.73
C ALA A 148 -0.86 21.59 -15.95
N LYS A 149 0.39 21.87 -15.55
CA LYS A 149 1.41 20.83 -15.41
C LYS A 149 1.13 20.07 -14.13
N ASP A 150 1.40 18.76 -14.13
CA ASP A 150 1.34 17.95 -12.93
C ASP A 150 2.25 18.55 -11.85
N PHE A 151 1.69 18.66 -10.64
CA PHE A 151 2.40 19.12 -9.46
C PHE A 151 2.70 17.92 -8.55
N ASP A 152 3.91 17.88 -8.01
CA ASP A 152 4.35 16.83 -7.08
C ASP A 152 4.54 17.44 -5.69
N PHE A 153 3.46 17.41 -4.91
CA PHE A 153 3.46 17.98 -3.56
C PHE A 153 4.48 17.32 -2.63
N GLN A 154 4.73 16.02 -2.79
CA GLN A 154 5.70 15.30 -1.97
C GLN A 154 7.13 15.76 -2.28
N ALA A 155 7.48 15.93 -3.56
CA ALA A 155 8.76 16.50 -3.98
C ALA A 155 8.95 17.93 -3.44
N TRP A 156 7.86 18.72 -3.42
CA TRP A 156 7.90 20.06 -2.85
C TRP A 156 8.21 20.00 -1.35
N LEU A 157 7.55 19.15 -0.57
CA LEU A 157 7.79 18.97 0.87
C LEU A 157 9.26 18.64 1.19
N ASP A 158 9.96 17.95 0.28
CA ASP A 158 11.34 17.51 0.47
C ASP A 158 12.41 18.59 0.18
N GLY A 159 12.00 19.86 0.07
CA GLY A 159 12.91 20.98 -0.19
C GLY A 159 13.14 21.27 -1.68
N GLY A 160 12.48 20.55 -2.58
CA GLY A 160 12.46 20.89 -4.01
C GLY A 160 11.79 22.23 -4.25
N ASP A 161 12.36 23.08 -5.09
CA ASP A 161 11.64 24.27 -5.59
C ASP A 161 10.35 23.82 -6.27
N ALA A 162 9.27 24.59 -6.14
CA ALA A 162 8.02 24.32 -6.86
C ALA A 162 8.17 24.39 -8.41
N LYS A 163 9.33 24.86 -8.88
CA LYS A 163 9.79 24.90 -10.28
C LYS A 163 10.57 23.66 -10.71
N THR A 164 11.01 22.82 -9.78
CA THR A 164 11.74 21.60 -10.12
C THR A 164 10.72 20.61 -10.66
N ALA A 165 10.80 20.34 -11.96
CA ALA A 165 10.20 19.13 -12.51
C ALA A 165 10.64 17.95 -11.63
N PRO A 166 9.77 16.95 -11.40
CA PRO A 166 10.10 15.82 -10.56
C PRO A 166 11.49 15.32 -10.94
N ALA A 167 12.38 15.18 -9.94
CA ALA A 167 13.72 14.67 -10.16
C ALA A 167 13.58 13.42 -11.03
N LYS A 168 14.28 13.42 -12.17
CA LYS A 168 14.19 12.31 -13.13
C LYS A 168 14.55 11.05 -12.34
N ALA A 169 13.57 10.18 -12.10
CA ALA A 169 13.75 8.99 -11.31
C ALA A 169 15.02 8.26 -11.76
N ALA A 170 15.74 7.64 -10.81
CA ALA A 170 16.88 6.81 -11.15
C ALA A 170 16.50 5.88 -12.32
N ALA A 171 17.42 5.70 -13.27
CA ALA A 171 17.16 4.86 -14.43
C ALA A 171 16.61 3.50 -13.95
N PRO A 172 15.50 3.02 -14.51
CA PRO A 172 14.82 1.85 -13.97
C PRO A 172 15.79 0.66 -13.90
N PRO A 173 15.67 -0.21 -12.88
CA PRO A 173 16.18 -1.56 -13.04
C PRO A 173 15.60 -2.13 -14.34
N LYS A 174 16.45 -2.83 -15.10
CA LYS A 174 16.04 -3.43 -16.38
C LYS A 174 14.77 -4.26 -16.14
N PRO A 175 13.70 -4.10 -16.94
CA PRO A 175 12.50 -4.91 -16.81
C PRO A 175 12.86 -6.39 -16.77
N LEU A 176 12.25 -7.12 -15.85
CA LEU A 176 12.48 -8.56 -15.73
C LEU A 176 12.10 -9.23 -17.05
N ALA A 177 12.93 -10.18 -17.47
CA ALA A 177 12.66 -10.93 -18.69
C ALA A 177 11.40 -11.78 -18.50
N ARG A 178 10.41 -11.60 -19.37
CA ARG A 178 9.21 -12.44 -19.38
C ARG A 178 9.55 -13.88 -19.76
N LYS A 179 9.02 -14.84 -19.01
CA LYS A 179 9.06 -16.28 -19.33
C LYS A 179 7.68 -16.90 -19.08
N PRO A 180 6.70 -16.65 -19.96
CA PRO A 180 5.34 -17.16 -19.80
C PRO A 180 5.26 -18.68 -19.72
N THR A 181 4.46 -19.18 -18.80
CA THR A 181 4.24 -20.63 -18.64
C THR A 181 3.13 -21.15 -19.56
N ALA A 182 2.98 -22.48 -19.62
CA ALA A 182 1.84 -23.10 -20.29
C ALA A 182 0.50 -22.77 -19.61
N THR A 183 0.50 -22.44 -18.32
CA THR A 183 -0.70 -22.06 -17.57
C THR A 183 -1.25 -20.73 -18.06
N LEU A 184 -0.38 -19.73 -18.29
CA LEU A 184 -0.82 -18.43 -18.82
C LEU A 184 -1.59 -18.59 -20.14
N LYS A 185 -1.11 -19.47 -21.03
CA LYS A 185 -1.76 -19.72 -22.33
C LYS A 185 -3.15 -20.35 -22.24
N LYS A 186 -3.52 -20.92 -21.09
CA LYS A 186 -4.84 -21.51 -20.83
C LYS A 186 -5.85 -20.49 -20.30
N LEU A 187 -5.41 -19.30 -19.90
CA LEU A 187 -6.30 -18.24 -19.45
C LEU A 187 -7.00 -17.57 -20.65
N GLY A 188 -8.16 -16.96 -20.41
CA GLY A 188 -8.82 -16.13 -21.41
C GLY A 188 -8.01 -14.86 -21.73
N PRO A 189 -8.25 -14.21 -22.88
CA PRO A 189 -7.46 -13.07 -23.34
C PRO A 189 -7.48 -11.88 -22.38
N LYS A 190 -8.57 -11.61 -21.66
CA LYS A 190 -8.60 -10.53 -20.66
C LYS A 190 -7.73 -10.86 -19.46
N ALA A 191 -7.80 -12.09 -18.95
CA ALA A 191 -6.95 -12.53 -17.84
C ALA A 191 -5.46 -12.55 -18.24
N GLN A 192 -5.13 -12.99 -19.46
CA GLN A 192 -3.76 -12.91 -20.00
C GLN A 192 -3.27 -11.47 -20.09
N ASN A 193 -4.13 -10.54 -20.54
CA ASN A 193 -3.77 -9.13 -20.61
C ASN A 193 -3.48 -8.56 -19.22
N VAL A 194 -4.31 -8.85 -18.21
CA VAL A 194 -4.05 -8.43 -16.82
C VAL A 194 -2.73 -9.02 -16.30
N ALA A 195 -2.47 -10.32 -16.53
CA ALA A 195 -1.21 -10.96 -16.14
C ALA A 195 0.01 -10.30 -16.78
N SER A 196 -0.13 -9.78 -18.00
CA SER A 196 0.93 -9.09 -18.72
C SER A 196 1.31 -7.73 -18.11
N LEU A 197 0.44 -7.17 -17.24
CA LEU A 197 0.66 -5.90 -16.56
C LEU A 197 1.25 -6.06 -15.16
N VAL A 198 0.93 -7.17 -14.47
CA VAL A 198 1.49 -7.47 -13.15
C VAL A 198 3.02 -7.54 -13.24
N GLY A 199 3.70 -6.96 -12.25
CA GLY A 199 5.15 -6.75 -12.21
C GLY A 199 5.66 -5.55 -13.01
N LEU A 200 4.84 -4.90 -13.84
CA LEU A 200 5.25 -3.65 -14.49
C LEU A 200 5.12 -2.48 -13.52
N ARG A 201 5.93 -1.45 -13.74
CA ARG A 201 5.76 -0.16 -13.06
C ARG A 201 4.48 0.51 -13.49
N VAL A 202 3.89 1.29 -12.59
CA VAL A 202 2.66 2.02 -12.85
C VAL A 202 2.78 3.00 -14.02
N ASP A 203 3.97 3.57 -14.24
CA ASP A 203 4.25 4.51 -15.33
C ASP A 203 4.67 3.83 -16.65
N ALA A 204 4.67 2.50 -16.72
CA ALA A 204 4.83 1.78 -17.97
C ALA A 204 3.67 2.11 -18.91
N LYS A 205 3.97 2.34 -20.20
CA LYS A 205 2.98 2.77 -21.19
C LYS A 205 1.80 1.79 -21.27
N GLU A 206 2.08 0.49 -21.15
CA GLU A 206 1.10 -0.59 -21.15
C GLU A 206 0.13 -0.49 -19.98
N VAL A 207 0.63 -0.17 -18.78
CA VAL A 207 -0.19 0.01 -17.57
C VAL A 207 -1.03 1.27 -17.69
N VAL A 208 -0.41 2.40 -18.06
CA VAL A 208 -1.10 3.68 -18.26
C VAL A 208 -2.23 3.54 -19.28
N ASP A 209 -1.95 2.93 -20.44
CA ASP A 209 -2.95 2.74 -21.49
C ASP A 209 -4.08 1.81 -21.03
N TYR A 210 -3.77 0.72 -20.33
CA TYR A 210 -4.79 -0.19 -19.85
C TYR A 210 -5.71 0.50 -18.82
N VAL A 211 -5.14 1.13 -17.80
CA VAL A 211 -5.94 1.78 -16.75
C VAL A 211 -6.77 2.93 -17.32
N THR A 212 -6.17 3.81 -18.11
CA THR A 212 -6.86 5.03 -18.56
C THR A 212 -7.79 4.80 -19.75
N LYS A 213 -7.45 3.90 -20.67
CA LYS A 213 -8.23 3.70 -21.91
C LYS A 213 -9.12 2.47 -21.87
N VAL A 214 -8.70 1.39 -21.22
CA VAL A 214 -9.48 0.15 -21.14
C VAL A 214 -10.39 0.16 -19.92
N LEU A 215 -9.84 0.47 -18.74
CA LEU A 215 -10.65 0.54 -17.52
C LEU A 215 -11.37 1.88 -17.37
N GLY A 216 -10.89 2.94 -18.04
CA GLY A 216 -11.46 4.28 -17.95
C GLY A 216 -11.26 4.92 -16.58
N LYS A 217 -10.16 4.57 -15.89
CA LYS A 217 -9.86 4.99 -14.52
C LYS A 217 -8.67 5.95 -14.46
N LYS A 218 -8.60 6.74 -13.39
CA LYS A 218 -7.41 7.52 -13.05
C LYS A 218 -6.34 6.60 -12.50
N LEU A 219 -5.09 6.96 -12.71
CA LEU A 219 -3.93 6.20 -12.27
C LEU A 219 -3.16 6.99 -11.23
N VAL A 220 -2.96 6.38 -10.05
CA VAL A 220 -2.06 6.90 -9.03
C VAL A 220 -0.63 6.57 -9.43
N ALA A 221 0.13 7.59 -9.86
CA ALA A 221 1.46 7.40 -10.44
C ALA A 221 2.57 7.20 -9.39
N THR A 222 2.29 7.44 -8.11
CA THR A 222 3.28 7.40 -7.03
C THR A 222 2.69 6.99 -5.69
N THR A 223 3.49 6.30 -4.88
CA THR A 223 3.23 5.97 -3.46
C THR A 223 4.27 6.65 -2.55
N SER A 224 4.14 6.52 -1.23
CA SER A 224 5.08 7.06 -0.24
C SER A 224 5.34 6.06 0.89
N GLU A 225 6.34 6.29 1.74
CA GLU A 225 6.59 5.46 2.94
C GLU A 225 5.38 5.36 3.88
N ARG A 226 4.47 6.34 3.84
CA ARG A 226 3.26 6.37 4.69
C ARG A 226 2.01 5.82 4.01
N ASN A 227 2.09 5.61 2.70
CA ASN A 227 0.97 5.16 1.87
C ASN A 227 1.58 4.29 0.79
N ASP A 228 1.85 3.04 1.18
CA ASP A 228 2.72 2.15 0.44
C ASP A 228 2.02 1.44 -0.71
N ASP A 229 0.68 1.36 -0.63
CA ASP A 229 -0.18 0.87 -1.67
C ASP A 229 -1.10 1.95 -2.27
N ALA A 230 -1.56 1.68 -3.49
CA ALA A 230 -2.60 2.43 -4.16
C ALA A 230 -3.39 1.44 -5.02
N GLY A 231 -4.62 1.78 -5.40
CA GLY A 231 -5.47 0.84 -6.12
C GLY A 231 -6.32 1.46 -7.21
N VAL A 232 -6.74 0.62 -8.15
CA VAL A 232 -7.77 0.94 -9.14
C VAL A 232 -8.84 -0.13 -9.09
N ILE A 233 -10.07 0.27 -8.79
CA ILE A 233 -11.24 -0.61 -8.80
C ILE A 233 -12.07 -0.31 -10.06
N ALA A 234 -12.20 -1.32 -10.93
CA ALA A 234 -12.96 -1.23 -12.18
C ALA A 234 -14.03 -2.33 -12.24
N ASP A 235 -15.07 -2.19 -11.42
CA ASP A 235 -16.12 -3.21 -11.27
C ASP A 235 -16.78 -3.62 -12.58
N LYS A 236 -17.03 -2.66 -13.48
CA LYS A 236 -17.65 -2.95 -14.79
C LYS A 236 -16.77 -3.84 -15.67
N ALA A 237 -15.45 -3.79 -15.48
CA ALA A 237 -14.50 -4.64 -16.17
C ALA A 237 -14.21 -5.94 -15.41
N GLY A 238 -14.64 -6.05 -14.13
CA GLY A 238 -14.34 -7.17 -13.25
C GLY A 238 -12.86 -7.28 -12.90
N VAL A 239 -12.18 -6.14 -12.74
CA VAL A 239 -10.75 -6.05 -12.42
C VAL A 239 -10.54 -5.05 -11.29
N GLN A 240 -9.76 -5.45 -10.29
CA GLN A 240 -9.22 -4.56 -9.27
C GLN A 240 -7.71 -4.72 -9.29
N MET A 241 -6.96 -3.62 -9.32
CA MET A 241 -5.49 -3.64 -9.35
C MET A 241 -4.96 -2.97 -8.09
N SER A 242 -3.92 -3.56 -7.49
CA SER A 242 -3.12 -2.94 -6.43
C SER A 242 -1.74 -2.61 -6.98
N PHE A 243 -1.25 -1.45 -6.56
CA PHE A 243 0.07 -0.93 -6.85
C PHE A 243 0.79 -0.79 -5.53
N THR A 244 2.02 -1.32 -5.41
CA THR A 244 2.86 -1.05 -4.23
C THR A 244 4.30 -0.83 -4.64
N HIS A 245 5.01 -0.02 -3.85
CA HIS A 245 6.45 0.13 -3.98
C HIS A 245 7.23 -0.87 -3.11
N ASP A 246 6.58 -1.52 -2.14
CA ASP A 246 7.21 -2.47 -1.22
C ASP A 246 6.86 -3.92 -1.57
N VAL A 247 7.07 -4.30 -2.83
CA VAL A 247 6.91 -5.69 -3.25
C VAL A 247 7.99 -6.53 -2.55
N LEU A 248 7.60 -7.44 -1.66
CA LEU A 248 8.50 -8.30 -0.88
C LEU A 248 9.12 -9.40 -1.74
N ASN A 249 9.88 -8.98 -2.74
CA ASN A 249 10.58 -9.80 -3.70
C ASN A 249 11.82 -9.03 -4.16
N VAL A 250 12.98 -9.67 -4.09
CA VAL A 250 14.27 -9.04 -4.42
C VAL A 250 14.37 -8.57 -5.87
N ALA A 251 13.58 -9.16 -6.78
CA ALA A 251 13.53 -8.77 -8.18
C ALA A 251 12.78 -7.44 -8.43
N TYR A 252 12.08 -6.93 -7.40
CA TYR A 252 11.24 -5.73 -7.43
C TYR A 252 11.67 -4.74 -6.34
N PRO A 253 12.85 -4.11 -6.47
CA PRO A 253 13.31 -3.13 -5.49
C PRO A 253 12.46 -1.83 -5.56
N PRO A 254 12.25 -1.13 -4.43
CA PRO A 254 11.57 0.16 -4.44
C PRO A 254 12.25 1.14 -5.41
N ILE A 255 11.46 1.83 -6.23
CA ILE A 255 11.96 2.82 -7.19
C ILE A 255 11.62 4.20 -6.71
N HIS A 256 12.63 4.93 -6.23
CA HIS A 256 12.47 6.29 -5.77
C HIS A 256 12.28 7.26 -6.95
N LYS A 257 11.21 8.05 -6.87
CA LYS A 257 11.05 9.30 -7.62
C LYS A 257 11.69 10.46 -6.86
N THR A 258 11.59 10.43 -5.53
CA THR A 258 12.23 11.37 -4.59
C THR A 258 12.66 10.62 -3.33
N ALA A 259 13.17 11.34 -2.32
CA ALA A 259 13.52 10.77 -1.03
C ALA A 259 12.30 10.14 -0.31
N LYS A 260 11.07 10.60 -0.59
CA LYS A 260 9.85 10.13 0.09
C LYS A 260 8.77 9.57 -0.82
N SER A 261 8.91 9.70 -2.15
CA SER A 261 7.94 9.17 -3.12
C SER A 261 8.55 8.12 -4.04
N PHE A 262 7.71 7.14 -4.37
CA PHE A 262 8.09 5.96 -5.12
C PHE A 262 7.23 5.80 -6.36
N ILE A 263 7.77 5.09 -7.35
CA ILE A 263 7.03 4.62 -8.51
C ILE A 263 6.64 3.18 -8.21
N PRO A 264 5.37 2.89 -7.88
CA PRO A 264 4.95 1.55 -7.51
C PRO A 264 4.92 0.61 -8.71
N TYR A 265 4.92 -0.68 -8.42
CA TYR A 265 4.65 -1.76 -9.37
C TYR A 265 3.20 -2.19 -9.26
N VAL A 266 2.64 -2.70 -10.35
CA VAL A 266 1.41 -3.51 -10.31
C VAL A 266 1.73 -4.80 -9.57
N SER A 267 1.41 -4.86 -8.29
CA SER A 267 1.75 -5.97 -7.40
C SER A 267 0.74 -7.10 -7.50
N ALA A 268 -0.54 -6.77 -7.59
CA ALA A 268 -1.63 -7.73 -7.67
C ALA A 268 -2.80 -7.19 -8.49
N ALA A 269 -3.61 -8.13 -9.00
CA ALA A 269 -4.90 -7.85 -9.56
C ALA A 269 -5.91 -8.94 -9.18
N TRP A 270 -7.06 -8.53 -8.64
CA TRP A 270 -8.20 -9.41 -8.39
C TRP A 270 -9.11 -9.43 -9.61
N LEU A 271 -9.52 -10.63 -9.97
CA LEU A 271 -10.43 -10.88 -11.08
C LEU A 271 -11.80 -11.26 -10.53
N GLU A 272 -12.83 -10.65 -11.09
CA GLU A 272 -14.22 -10.80 -10.65
C GLU A 272 -15.09 -11.41 -11.77
N PRO A 273 -16.27 -11.97 -11.46
CA PRO A 273 -17.15 -12.59 -12.45
C PRO A 273 -17.48 -11.72 -13.66
N LYS A 274 -17.53 -10.39 -13.46
CA LYS A 274 -17.77 -9.39 -14.52
C LYS A 274 -16.67 -9.34 -15.58
N LEU A 275 -15.52 -9.98 -15.37
CA LEU A 275 -14.49 -10.19 -16.39
C LEU A 275 -15.07 -10.94 -17.60
N GLY A 276 -16.02 -11.85 -17.37
CA GLY A 276 -16.74 -12.58 -18.40
C GLY A 276 -15.95 -13.75 -19.03
N GLU A 277 -14.91 -14.22 -18.35
CA GLU A 277 -14.08 -15.36 -18.76
C GLU A 277 -13.96 -16.35 -17.60
N THR A 278 -13.95 -17.66 -17.85
CA THR A 278 -13.61 -18.64 -16.81
C THR A 278 -12.11 -18.68 -16.57
N ILE A 279 -11.70 -19.05 -15.36
CA ILE A 279 -10.28 -19.11 -14.98
C ILE A 279 -9.88 -20.57 -14.88
N LEU A 280 -9.01 -21.02 -15.79
CA LEU A 280 -8.61 -22.43 -15.92
C LEU A 280 -9.81 -23.41 -16.00
N GLY A 281 -10.91 -22.96 -16.60
CA GLY A 281 -12.14 -23.74 -16.75
C GLY A 281 -13.05 -23.74 -15.52
N VAL A 282 -12.67 -23.11 -14.41
CA VAL A 282 -13.52 -23.01 -13.21
C VAL A 282 -14.61 -21.97 -13.43
N PRO A 283 -15.89 -22.32 -13.27
CA PRO A 283 -16.97 -21.35 -13.35
C PRO A 283 -17.01 -20.46 -12.10
N TRP A 284 -17.30 -19.16 -12.30
CA TRP A 284 -17.48 -18.21 -11.19
C TRP A 284 -18.61 -18.60 -10.23
N THR A 285 -19.56 -19.41 -10.70
CA THR A 285 -20.70 -19.92 -9.95
C THR A 285 -20.39 -21.20 -9.16
N ALA A 286 -19.13 -21.64 -9.08
CA ALA A 286 -18.75 -22.80 -8.29
C ALA A 286 -19.29 -22.67 -6.86
N ALA A 287 -20.02 -23.69 -6.40
CA ALA A 287 -20.74 -23.66 -5.14
C ALA A 287 -19.97 -24.35 -4.00
N SER A 288 -18.96 -25.15 -4.32
CA SER A 288 -18.14 -25.85 -3.32
C SER A 288 -16.68 -26.03 -3.74
N ALA A 289 -15.83 -26.35 -2.76
CA ALA A 289 -14.43 -26.65 -3.02
C ALA A 289 -14.26 -27.93 -3.85
N GLU A 290 -15.16 -28.92 -3.69
CA GLU A 290 -15.14 -30.18 -4.43
C GLU A 290 -15.36 -29.98 -5.93
N GLU A 291 -16.23 -29.04 -6.32
CA GLU A 291 -16.42 -28.65 -7.72
C GLU A 291 -15.12 -28.08 -8.32
N VAL A 292 -14.42 -27.24 -7.56
CA VAL A 292 -13.12 -26.68 -7.99
C VAL A 292 -12.07 -27.79 -8.05
N VAL A 293 -12.04 -28.72 -7.08
CA VAL A 293 -11.13 -29.88 -7.08
C VAL A 293 -11.36 -30.79 -8.29
N ALA A 294 -12.60 -30.99 -8.71
CA ALA A 294 -12.91 -31.80 -9.88
C ALA A 294 -12.32 -31.23 -11.19
N ILE A 295 -12.06 -29.92 -11.24
CA ILE A 295 -11.51 -29.22 -12.41
C ILE A 295 -9.99 -29.05 -12.28
N LEU A 296 -9.52 -28.58 -11.12
CA LEU A 296 -8.13 -28.17 -10.90
C LEU A 296 -7.25 -29.25 -10.24
N GLY A 297 -7.86 -30.29 -9.69
CA GLY A 297 -7.20 -31.25 -8.82
C GLY A 297 -7.11 -30.76 -7.37
N LYS A 298 -6.29 -31.44 -6.56
CA LYS A 298 -6.14 -31.10 -5.14
C LYS A 298 -5.55 -29.69 -4.96
N PRO A 299 -5.96 -28.95 -3.91
CA PRO A 299 -5.37 -27.64 -3.59
C PRO A 299 -3.86 -27.76 -3.37
N THR A 300 -3.12 -26.72 -3.75
CA THR A 300 -1.69 -26.57 -3.45
C THR A 300 -1.48 -26.41 -1.95
N SER A 301 -2.37 -25.69 -1.26
CA SER A 301 -2.34 -25.54 0.19
C SER A 301 -3.72 -25.30 0.78
N MET A 302 -3.80 -25.34 2.11
CA MET A 302 -4.98 -24.96 2.89
C MET A 302 -4.62 -23.78 3.78
N ARG A 303 -5.29 -22.63 3.62
CA ARG A 303 -5.10 -21.44 4.46
C ARG A 303 -6.11 -21.47 5.61
N GLY A 304 -5.63 -21.58 6.85
CA GLY A 304 -6.49 -21.57 8.04
C GLY A 304 -7.13 -20.20 8.27
N ASP A 305 -8.28 -20.17 8.94
CA ASP A 305 -8.89 -18.91 9.41
C ASP A 305 -8.18 -18.50 10.71
N VAL A 306 -7.17 -17.64 10.59
CA VAL A 306 -6.26 -17.26 11.69
C VAL A 306 -7.01 -16.65 12.89
N VAL A 307 -8.22 -16.14 12.65
CA VAL A 307 -9.03 -15.41 13.64
C VAL A 307 -9.98 -16.30 14.44
N THR A 308 -10.45 -17.46 13.91
CA THR A 308 -11.62 -18.13 14.52
C THR A 308 -11.41 -19.54 15.07
N ASP A 309 -10.21 -20.13 14.98
CA ASP A 309 -9.94 -21.51 15.45
C ASP A 309 -10.91 -22.56 14.82
N LYS A 310 -11.66 -22.17 13.78
CA LYS A 310 -12.62 -23.03 13.07
C LYS A 310 -11.90 -23.76 11.95
N LYS A 311 -12.08 -25.08 11.93
CA LYS A 311 -11.52 -26.05 10.96
C LYS A 311 -11.92 -25.84 9.48
N GLN A 312 -12.61 -24.76 9.11
CA GLN A 312 -12.92 -24.49 7.70
C GLN A 312 -11.77 -23.68 7.09
N GLY A 313 -10.75 -24.40 6.61
CA GLY A 313 -9.67 -23.81 5.82
C GLY A 313 -10.17 -23.33 4.45
N THR A 314 -9.53 -22.29 3.93
CA THR A 314 -9.66 -21.85 2.54
C THR A 314 -8.78 -22.74 1.68
N SER A 315 -9.36 -23.40 0.68
CA SER A 315 -8.59 -24.15 -0.32
C SER A 315 -7.89 -23.18 -1.25
N VAL A 316 -6.59 -23.38 -1.49
CA VAL A 316 -5.77 -22.51 -2.33
C VAL A 316 -5.08 -23.32 -3.42
N TRP A 317 -5.23 -22.87 -4.67
CA TRP A 317 -4.48 -23.38 -5.82
C TRP A 317 -3.59 -22.26 -6.35
N THR A 318 -2.29 -22.53 -6.43
CA THR A 318 -1.30 -21.56 -6.90
C THR A 318 -0.63 -22.10 -8.16
N TYR A 319 -0.55 -21.28 -9.21
CA TYR A 319 0.09 -21.62 -10.46
C TYR A 319 1.03 -20.51 -10.93
N SER A 320 2.27 -20.85 -11.32
CA SER A 320 3.14 -19.90 -12.03
C SER A 320 2.54 -19.54 -13.40
N LEU A 321 2.41 -18.25 -13.68
CA LEU A 321 2.03 -17.68 -14.97
C LEU A 321 3.25 -17.18 -15.76
N ASP A 322 4.28 -16.70 -15.07
CA ASP A 322 5.54 -16.25 -15.68
C ASP A 322 6.71 -16.49 -14.72
N ASP A 323 7.63 -17.39 -15.07
CA ASP A 323 8.76 -17.75 -14.20
C ASP A 323 9.85 -16.67 -14.16
N GLY A 324 9.92 -15.81 -15.18
CA GLY A 324 10.97 -14.81 -15.31
C GLY A 324 10.62 -13.51 -14.58
N ALA A 325 9.34 -13.14 -14.62
CA ALA A 325 8.77 -12.07 -13.82
C ALA A 325 8.21 -12.57 -12.48
N GLN A 326 8.25 -13.87 -12.20
CA GLN A 326 7.75 -14.46 -10.94
C GLN A 326 6.30 -14.05 -10.65
N ILE A 327 5.41 -14.33 -11.60
CA ILE A 327 3.98 -14.02 -11.48
C ILE A 327 3.20 -15.29 -11.28
N GLU A 328 2.27 -15.24 -10.33
CA GLU A 328 1.43 -16.36 -9.95
C GLU A 328 -0.05 -16.03 -10.08
N LEU A 329 -0.84 -17.06 -10.33
CA LEU A 329 -2.27 -17.10 -10.21
C LEU A 329 -2.62 -17.82 -8.92
N GLU A 330 -3.32 -17.15 -8.01
CA GLU A 330 -3.94 -17.75 -6.84
C GLU A 330 -5.45 -17.87 -7.10
N ILE A 331 -5.98 -19.09 -6.98
CA ILE A 331 -7.41 -19.37 -6.92
C ILE A 331 -7.71 -19.82 -5.50
N THR A 332 -8.69 -19.19 -4.87
CA THR A 332 -9.12 -19.55 -3.51
C THR A 332 -10.59 -19.93 -3.49
N PHE A 333 -10.93 -20.86 -2.59
CA PHE A 333 -12.32 -21.19 -2.31
C PHE A 333 -12.55 -21.35 -0.81
N ARG A 334 -13.51 -20.57 -0.28
CA ARG A 334 -14.03 -20.72 1.09
C ARG A 334 -15.55 -20.80 1.09
N LYS A 335 -16.19 -19.76 0.55
CA LYS A 335 -17.65 -19.68 0.31
C LYS A 335 -17.98 -19.26 -1.12
N ARG A 336 -17.03 -18.62 -1.78
CA ARG A 336 -17.06 -18.17 -3.16
C ARG A 336 -15.65 -18.31 -3.74
N LEU A 337 -15.58 -18.33 -5.06
CA LEU A 337 -14.32 -18.29 -5.79
C LEU A 337 -13.67 -16.92 -5.61
N GLY A 338 -12.40 -16.90 -5.22
CA GLY A 338 -11.53 -15.73 -5.30
C GLY A 338 -10.43 -16.00 -6.31
N VAL A 339 -10.10 -15.02 -7.16
CA VAL A 339 -9.03 -15.15 -8.15
C VAL A 339 -8.14 -13.92 -8.08
N MET A 340 -6.84 -14.14 -7.94
CA MET A 340 -5.83 -13.10 -7.87
C MET A 340 -4.65 -13.47 -8.77
N ILE A 341 -4.15 -12.50 -9.53
CA ILE A 341 -2.87 -12.59 -10.23
C ILE A 341 -1.91 -11.64 -9.55
N ALA A 342 -0.77 -12.12 -9.08
CA ALA A 342 0.16 -11.29 -8.30
C ALA A 342 1.62 -11.60 -8.63
N VAL A 343 2.50 -10.67 -8.32
CA VAL A 343 3.92 -10.99 -8.14
C VAL A 343 4.03 -11.97 -6.97
N ALA A 344 4.82 -13.03 -7.14
CA ALA A 344 5.16 -13.95 -6.07
C ALA A 344 5.95 -13.19 -5.00
N ALA A 345 5.27 -12.76 -3.93
CA ALA A 345 5.86 -12.01 -2.84
C ALA A 345 6.02 -12.90 -1.61
N ALA A 346 7.09 -12.66 -0.87
CA ALA A 346 7.29 -13.20 0.46
C ALA A 346 6.30 -12.57 1.46
N SER A 347 6.25 -13.12 2.66
CA SER A 347 5.61 -12.48 3.80
C SER A 347 6.67 -11.82 4.69
N GLU A 348 6.42 -10.58 5.09
CA GLU A 348 7.28 -9.89 6.05
C GLU A 348 7.15 -10.57 7.43
N LEU A 349 8.29 -10.91 8.04
CA LEU A 349 8.31 -11.32 9.44
C LEU A 349 8.50 -10.11 10.34
N GLU A 350 9.45 -9.23 10.03
CA GLU A 350 9.69 -8.00 10.79
C GLU A 350 10.55 -7.01 10.00
N LYS A 351 10.22 -5.72 10.08
CA LYS A 351 10.94 -4.62 9.41
C LYS A 351 11.54 -3.61 10.38
N TYR A 352 10.96 -3.44 11.57
CA TYR A 352 11.30 -2.32 12.46
C TYR A 352 11.89 -2.75 13.80
N ASP A 353 11.46 -3.88 14.38
CA ASP A 353 12.03 -4.36 15.65
C ASP A 353 13.41 -5.00 15.43
N ARG A 354 14.40 -4.13 15.30
CA ARG A 354 15.80 -4.46 14.98
C ARG A 354 16.41 -5.45 15.97
N VAL A 355 16.27 -5.20 17.28
CA VAL A 355 16.99 -5.98 18.30
C VAL A 355 16.36 -7.34 18.52
N THR A 356 15.03 -7.41 18.65
CA THR A 356 14.31 -8.69 18.79
C THR A 356 14.52 -9.58 17.57
N THR A 357 14.49 -9.01 16.37
CA THR A 357 14.72 -9.74 15.12
C THR A 357 16.17 -10.18 14.98
N GLY A 358 17.13 -9.30 15.30
CA GLY A 358 18.55 -9.66 15.34
C GLY A 358 18.81 -10.84 16.27
N LEU A 359 18.20 -10.83 17.47
CA LEU A 359 18.28 -11.94 18.43
C LEU A 359 17.78 -13.27 17.82
N PHE A 360 16.63 -13.24 17.14
CA PHE A 360 16.11 -14.41 16.44
C PHE A 360 17.01 -14.83 15.27
N MET A 361 17.47 -13.90 14.44
CA MET A 361 18.32 -14.18 13.28
C MET A 361 19.65 -14.82 13.69
N ALA A 362 20.29 -14.33 14.76
CA ALA A 362 21.50 -14.92 15.31
C ALA A 362 21.26 -16.39 15.71
N TRP A 363 20.21 -16.64 16.48
CA TRP A 363 19.83 -17.98 16.89
C TRP A 363 19.45 -18.89 15.70
N ALA A 364 18.65 -18.39 14.75
CA ALA A 364 18.22 -19.11 13.55
C ALA A 364 19.42 -19.48 12.65
N ALA A 365 20.43 -18.61 12.56
CA ALA A 365 21.66 -18.87 11.84
C ALA A 365 22.46 -20.03 12.45
N GLU A 366 22.62 -20.04 13.78
CA GLU A 366 23.31 -21.11 14.51
C GLU A 366 22.59 -22.47 14.42
N ASN A 367 21.25 -22.44 14.38
CA ASN A 367 20.42 -23.65 14.38
C ASN A 367 20.00 -24.06 12.95
N GLY A 368 20.60 -23.45 11.93
CA GLY A 368 20.39 -23.84 10.53
C GLY A 368 18.96 -23.68 10.04
N LEU A 369 18.22 -22.68 10.53
CA LEU A 369 16.86 -22.37 10.07
C LEU A 369 16.83 -21.40 8.89
N LEU A 370 17.90 -20.65 8.66
CA LEU A 370 18.03 -19.73 7.53
C LEU A 370 18.29 -20.49 6.22
N ASP A 371 17.68 -20.03 5.13
CA ASP A 371 18.00 -20.45 3.77
C ASP A 371 19.16 -19.61 3.24
N GLU A 372 20.36 -20.18 3.22
CA GLU A 372 21.60 -19.47 2.87
C GLU A 372 21.63 -18.96 1.43
N SER A 373 20.80 -19.49 0.54
CA SER A 373 20.71 -19.02 -0.84
C SER A 373 20.21 -17.58 -0.94
N HIS A 374 19.39 -17.14 0.02
CA HIS A 374 18.90 -15.77 0.13
C HIS A 374 19.93 -14.79 0.75
N PHE A 375 21.08 -15.29 1.21
CA PHE A 375 22.15 -14.49 1.81
C PHE A 375 23.42 -14.52 0.97
N ALA A 376 23.34 -14.80 -0.34
CA ALA A 376 24.51 -14.93 -1.22
C ALA A 376 25.43 -13.69 -1.15
N ASP A 377 24.86 -12.48 -1.20
CA ASP A 377 25.60 -11.22 -1.12
C ASP A 377 26.15 -10.92 0.29
N HIS A 378 25.67 -11.65 1.31
CA HIS A 378 26.04 -11.51 2.72
C HIS A 378 26.62 -12.80 3.31
N ALA A 379 27.10 -13.73 2.48
CA ALA A 379 27.53 -15.05 2.92
C ALA A 379 28.65 -14.99 3.97
N ALA A 380 29.58 -14.05 3.82
CA ALA A 380 30.65 -13.81 4.79
C ALA A 380 30.13 -13.33 6.15
N LEU A 381 29.13 -12.44 6.16
CA LEU A 381 28.52 -11.92 7.38
C LEU A 381 27.69 -13.01 8.08
N LEU A 382 26.88 -13.76 7.32
CA LEU A 382 26.16 -14.92 7.84
C LEU A 382 27.11 -15.94 8.49
N ALA A 383 28.26 -16.23 7.86
CA ALA A 383 29.27 -17.11 8.41
C ALA A 383 29.93 -16.57 9.70
N GLN A 384 30.04 -15.24 9.84
CA GLN A 384 30.50 -14.61 11.09
C GLN A 384 29.46 -14.72 12.19
N VAL A 385 28.18 -14.49 11.91
CA VAL A 385 27.08 -14.67 12.86
C VAL A 385 27.04 -16.12 13.36
N LYS A 386 27.09 -17.11 12.46
CA LYS A 386 27.16 -18.54 12.84
C LYS A 386 28.35 -18.90 13.74
N LYS A 387 29.45 -18.15 13.64
CA LYS A 387 30.67 -18.35 14.45
C LYS A 387 30.71 -17.47 15.69
N ARG A 388 29.60 -16.78 16.00
CA ARG A 388 29.50 -15.81 17.09
C ARG A 388 30.47 -14.63 17.00
N LYS A 389 30.86 -14.24 15.79
CA LYS A 389 31.81 -13.14 15.52
C LYS A 389 31.13 -11.85 15.07
N ALA A 390 29.85 -11.92 14.73
CA ALA A 390 28.99 -10.79 14.39
C ALA A 390 27.63 -10.99 15.09
N GLN A 391 26.89 -9.91 15.33
CA GLN A 391 25.54 -9.93 15.88
C GLN A 391 24.51 -10.21 14.77
N GLY A 392 23.33 -10.69 15.16
CA GLY A 392 22.22 -10.89 14.23
C GLY A 392 21.64 -9.58 13.72
N THR A 393 21.67 -8.51 14.53
CA THR A 393 21.30 -7.15 14.11
C THR A 393 22.14 -6.67 12.93
N GLN A 394 23.44 -7.00 12.88
CA GLN A 394 24.28 -6.67 11.73
C GLN A 394 23.83 -7.38 10.46
N LEU A 395 23.41 -8.64 10.56
CA LEU A 395 22.86 -9.39 9.44
C LEU A 395 21.48 -8.86 9.02
N PHE A 396 20.63 -8.48 9.98
CA PHE A 396 19.35 -7.83 9.74
C PHE A 396 19.52 -6.51 8.99
N ASP A 397 20.40 -5.63 9.47
CA ASP A 397 20.70 -4.33 8.87
C ASP A 397 21.21 -4.50 7.42
N ALA A 398 22.00 -5.55 7.15
CA ALA A 398 22.52 -5.83 5.82
C ALA A 398 21.43 -6.19 4.79
N LEU A 399 20.30 -6.75 5.22
CA LEU A 399 19.18 -7.06 4.32
C LEU A 399 18.49 -5.81 3.76
N GLY A 400 18.56 -4.68 4.47
CA GLY A 400 18.01 -3.38 4.07
C GLY A 400 16.48 -3.28 3.99
N ARG A 401 15.77 -4.40 3.84
CA ARG A 401 14.30 -4.47 3.69
C ARG A 401 13.61 -5.38 4.71
N GLY A 402 14.28 -5.60 5.85
CA GLY A 402 13.78 -6.46 6.92
C GLY A 402 13.93 -7.95 6.66
N LEU A 403 13.38 -8.74 7.58
CA LEU A 403 13.39 -10.20 7.53
C LEU A 403 12.07 -10.70 6.91
N TRP A 404 12.17 -11.51 5.87
CA TRP A 404 11.02 -12.15 5.23
C TRP A 404 10.99 -13.65 5.53
N ASP A 405 9.83 -14.26 5.37
CA ASP A 405 9.64 -15.68 5.62
C ASP A 405 10.47 -16.56 4.67
N VAL A 406 10.68 -16.12 3.42
CA VAL A 406 11.55 -16.80 2.44
C VAL A 406 13.02 -16.87 2.85
N HIS A 407 13.48 -16.00 3.76
CA HIS A 407 14.83 -16.10 4.35
C HIS A 407 14.98 -17.30 5.28
N LEU A 408 13.88 -17.95 5.69
CA LEU A 408 13.88 -19.23 6.37
C LEU A 408 13.82 -20.38 5.36
N LYS A 409 14.34 -21.54 5.75
CA LYS A 409 14.24 -22.77 4.95
C LYS A 409 12.80 -23.10 4.60
N ASP A 410 12.61 -23.64 3.40
CA ASP A 410 11.35 -24.24 3.00
C ASP A 410 11.15 -25.60 3.69
N ALA A 411 10.67 -25.56 4.93
CA ALA A 411 10.34 -26.72 5.73
C ALA A 411 8.87 -26.67 6.13
N GLU A 412 8.20 -27.83 6.13
CA GLU A 412 6.75 -27.92 6.34
C GLU A 412 6.29 -27.19 7.62
N GLY A 413 5.56 -26.10 7.40
CA GLY A 413 4.97 -25.25 8.44
C GLY A 413 5.92 -24.24 9.11
N LEU A 414 7.22 -24.21 8.77
CA LEU A 414 8.20 -23.31 9.41
C LEU A 414 7.88 -21.85 9.15
N ARG A 415 7.78 -21.46 7.88
CA ARG A 415 7.51 -20.08 7.45
C ARG A 415 6.19 -19.56 8.00
N ALA A 416 5.13 -20.37 7.87
CA ALA A 416 3.81 -20.05 8.40
C ALA A 416 3.82 -19.88 9.93
N PHE A 417 4.51 -20.76 10.68
CA PHE A 417 4.62 -20.61 12.13
C PHE A 417 5.41 -19.37 12.53
N ALA A 418 6.55 -19.11 11.86
CA ALA A 418 7.36 -17.93 12.12
C ALA A 418 6.53 -16.66 11.92
N TYR A 419 5.80 -16.56 10.81
CA TYR A 419 4.88 -15.45 10.56
C TYR A 419 3.89 -15.25 11.72
N LEU A 420 3.17 -16.30 12.12
CA LEU A 420 2.22 -16.20 13.22
C LEU A 420 2.87 -15.74 14.53
N TRP A 421 4.09 -16.20 14.81
CA TRP A 421 4.82 -15.88 16.04
C TRP A 421 5.41 -14.47 16.05
N PHE A 422 5.81 -13.92 14.90
CA PHE A 422 6.22 -12.53 14.81
C PHE A 422 5.01 -11.59 14.95
N HIS A 423 3.88 -11.92 14.33
CA HIS A 423 2.69 -11.06 14.23
C HIS A 423 1.65 -11.21 15.35
N ASN A 424 2.03 -11.81 16.50
CA ASN A 424 1.13 -12.03 17.65
C ASN A 424 -0.18 -12.76 17.28
N MET A 425 -0.12 -13.73 16.37
CA MET A 425 -1.27 -14.50 15.92
C MET A 425 -1.32 -15.88 16.58
N GLY A 426 -2.52 -16.41 16.80
CA GLY A 426 -2.69 -17.75 17.38
C GLY A 426 -2.15 -17.90 18.82
N LYS A 427 -2.16 -16.82 19.61
CA LYS A 427 -1.61 -16.76 20.99
C LYS A 427 -0.09 -17.04 21.07
N SER A 428 0.63 -16.82 19.98
CA SER A 428 2.08 -16.97 19.88
C SER A 428 2.69 -15.61 19.55
N TRP A 429 3.66 -15.14 20.34
CA TRP A 429 4.28 -13.83 20.09
C TRP A 429 5.73 -13.77 20.59
N ILE A 430 6.65 -13.39 19.71
CA ILE A 430 8.07 -13.22 20.04
C ILE A 430 8.26 -12.23 21.20
N THR A 431 7.66 -11.03 21.16
CA THR A 431 7.76 -10.05 22.24
C THR A 431 7.18 -10.59 23.55
N GLY A 432 6.08 -11.33 23.48
CA GLY A 432 5.48 -11.99 24.65
C GLY A 432 6.41 -13.01 25.31
N ASP A 433 7.14 -13.76 24.49
CA ASP A 433 8.13 -14.73 24.96
C ASP A 433 9.39 -14.05 25.49
N LEU A 434 9.89 -13.02 24.81
CA LEU A 434 11.05 -12.27 25.27
C LEU A 434 10.78 -11.50 26.57
N LYS A 435 9.55 -11.01 26.79
CA LYS A 435 9.14 -10.43 28.09
C LYS A 435 9.24 -11.43 29.24
N LYS A 436 8.98 -12.72 29.00
CA LYS A 436 9.15 -13.77 30.03
C LYS A 436 10.63 -14.02 30.34
N VAL A 437 11.49 -13.92 29.33
CA VAL A 437 12.94 -14.18 29.45
C VAL A 437 13.69 -13.00 30.06
N PHE A 438 13.38 -11.78 29.62
CA PHE A 438 14.13 -10.57 29.96
C PHE A 438 13.41 -9.67 30.97
N GLY A 439 12.12 -9.93 31.24
CA GLY A 439 11.25 -8.99 31.95
C GLY A 439 10.72 -7.93 31.00
N LYS A 440 9.86 -7.05 31.53
CA LYS A 440 9.18 -6.00 30.77
C LYS A 440 9.60 -4.58 31.17
N ARG A 441 9.58 -3.65 30.23
CA ARG A 441 9.69 -2.20 30.43
C ARG A 441 8.56 -1.48 29.70
N VAL A 442 8.31 -0.23 30.09
CA VAL A 442 7.44 0.67 29.32
C VAL A 442 8.25 1.21 28.14
N GLY A 443 7.76 0.98 26.93
CA GLY A 443 8.31 1.49 25.68
C GLY A 443 7.96 2.97 25.45
N PRO A 444 8.47 3.59 24.37
CA PRO A 444 8.24 5.00 24.04
C PRO A 444 6.79 5.34 23.70
N HIS A 445 5.93 4.34 23.45
CA HIS A 445 4.49 4.51 23.17
C HIS A 445 3.62 3.85 24.25
N ASP A 446 4.06 3.89 25.51
CA ASP A 446 3.32 3.42 26.70
C ASP A 446 2.87 1.95 26.68
N HIS A 447 3.49 1.11 25.85
CA HIS A 447 3.24 -0.34 25.80
C HIS A 447 4.38 -1.16 26.42
N ASP A 448 4.07 -2.38 26.86
CA ASP A 448 5.05 -3.29 27.48
C ASP A 448 5.98 -3.93 26.41
N GLU A 449 7.27 -3.64 26.51
CA GLU A 449 8.37 -4.17 25.68
C GLU A 449 9.31 -5.08 26.49
N PRO A 450 10.09 -5.99 25.87
CA PRO A 450 11.11 -6.75 26.59
C PRO A 450 12.23 -5.82 27.06
N LYS A 451 12.82 -6.09 28.23
CA LYS A 451 14.06 -5.42 28.70
C LYS A 451 15.27 -5.95 27.92
N LEU A 452 15.35 -5.59 26.65
CA LEU A 452 16.36 -6.06 25.71
C LEU A 452 16.86 -4.86 24.89
N ASP A 453 18.09 -4.44 25.16
CA ASP A 453 18.71 -3.28 24.49
C ASP A 453 19.59 -3.68 23.31
N ASP A 454 20.06 -4.92 23.28
CA ASP A 454 21.01 -5.42 22.28
C ASP A 454 20.90 -6.95 22.12
N ASP A 455 21.30 -7.47 20.96
CA ASP A 455 21.26 -8.89 20.62
C ASP A 455 22.60 -9.59 20.88
N THR A 456 23.25 -9.25 22.01
CA THR A 456 24.49 -9.90 22.45
C THR A 456 24.36 -11.42 22.51
N TRP A 457 25.47 -12.15 22.34
CA TRP A 457 25.46 -13.62 22.46
C TRP A 457 24.97 -14.13 23.82
N ALA A 458 25.18 -13.37 24.91
CA ALA A 458 24.60 -13.69 26.20
C ALA A 458 23.07 -13.58 26.20
N ALA A 459 22.50 -12.59 25.51
CA ALA A 459 21.06 -12.50 25.30
C ALA A 459 20.54 -13.64 24.41
N VAL A 460 21.26 -13.97 23.33
CA VAL A 460 20.92 -15.10 22.45
C VAL A 460 20.86 -16.40 23.24
N ASP A 461 21.89 -16.69 24.04
CA ASP A 461 21.93 -17.89 24.88
C ASP A 461 20.80 -17.91 25.92
N LYS A 462 20.44 -16.76 26.49
CA LYS A 462 19.33 -16.64 27.44
C LYS A 462 17.97 -16.91 26.77
N ALA A 463 17.77 -16.46 25.54
CA ALA A 463 16.55 -16.68 24.77
C ALA A 463 16.50 -18.05 24.08
N ALA A 464 17.65 -18.73 23.90
CA ALA A 464 17.75 -19.96 23.15
C ALA A 464 16.81 -21.07 23.66
N LYS A 465 16.55 -21.12 24.98
CA LYS A 465 15.61 -22.10 25.54
C LYS A 465 14.20 -21.93 24.98
N ILE A 466 13.64 -20.71 25.04
CA ILE A 466 12.27 -20.46 24.57
C ILE A 466 12.19 -20.59 23.05
N PHE A 467 13.23 -20.19 22.31
CA PHE A 467 13.27 -20.39 20.85
C PHE A 467 13.31 -21.88 20.48
N ARG A 468 14.12 -22.69 21.17
CA ARG A 468 14.11 -24.15 20.96
C ARG A 468 12.76 -24.77 21.28
N GLU A 469 12.08 -24.32 22.33
CA GLU A 469 10.71 -24.78 22.64
C GLU A 469 9.72 -24.44 21.51
N ARG A 470 9.79 -23.22 20.96
CA ARG A 470 8.91 -22.77 19.86
C ARG A 470 9.19 -23.48 18.55
N PHE A 471 10.46 -23.71 18.23
CA PHE A 471 10.89 -24.23 16.94
C PHE A 471 11.41 -25.68 17.01
N ALA A 472 11.05 -26.42 18.06
CA ALA A 472 11.52 -27.79 18.31
C ALA A 472 11.29 -28.74 17.12
N LYS A 473 10.27 -28.50 16.29
CA LYS A 473 9.97 -29.30 15.10
C LYS A 473 11.03 -29.16 14.00
N TRP A 474 11.72 -28.01 13.92
CA TRP A 474 12.61 -27.65 12.80
C TRP A 474 14.08 -27.56 13.18
N VAL A 475 14.39 -27.49 14.47
CA VAL A 475 15.77 -27.56 14.98
C VAL A 475 16.11 -29.00 15.32
N LYS A 476 17.20 -29.52 14.74
CA LYS A 476 17.72 -30.87 15.00
C LYS A 476 19.01 -30.82 15.78
#